data_AF-A0A3Q3FIG0-F1
#
_entry.id   AF-A0A3Q3FIG0-F1
#
_cell.length_a   1.000
_cell.length_b   1.000
_cell.length_c   1.000
_cell.angle_alpha   90.00
_cell.angle_beta   90.00
_cell.angle_gamma   90.00
#
_symmetry.space_group_name_H-M   'P 1'
#
loop_
_entity.id
_entity.type
_entity.pdbx_description
1 polymer ?
#
loop_
_entity_poly.entity_id
_entity_poly.type
_entity_poly.pdbx_seq_one_letter_code
_entity_poly.pdbx_strand_id
1 'polypeptide(L)'
;LVMDNTEDLDTFLRNVDKISKQLEDLRSSDVEVQEKAVAKADCYIAALDESCRTKVNKTTVNTNPPVQPSLVKHAQKVNSAQLYSCFLSVSKMAKVKKATALKDKGNEAYAEGDYETAVKFYSEGLAELKDMQPLYTNRAQVNNFSLGFTAFFCTKSKETNKKRQYSSTS
;
A
#
# COMPACT_ATOMS: atom_id res chain seq x y z
N LEU A 1 15.81 -8.14 35.90
CA LEU A 1 15.58 -9.23 34.90
C LEU A 1 15.57 -8.59 33.52
N VAL A 2 16.73 -8.36 32.93
CA VAL A 2 16.84 -7.85 31.56
C VAL A 2 18.13 -8.43 31.00
N MET A 3 18.03 -9.42 30.10
CA MET A 3 19.01 -9.83 29.10
C MET A 3 18.55 -11.18 28.50
N ASP A 4 17.64 -11.14 27.52
CA ASP A 4 17.25 -12.32 26.72
C ASP A 4 16.90 -11.93 25.26
N ASN A 5 17.47 -10.83 24.72
CA ASN A 5 17.17 -10.36 23.35
C ASN A 5 18.37 -10.40 22.40
N THR A 6 19.57 -10.77 22.87
CA THR A 6 20.77 -10.81 22.04
C THR A 6 20.81 -12.07 21.18
N GLU A 7 20.34 -13.20 21.69
CA GLU A 7 20.31 -14.47 20.96
C GLU A 7 19.29 -14.46 19.82
N ASP A 8 18.16 -13.76 20.01
CA ASP A 8 17.14 -13.59 18.98
C ASP A 8 17.65 -12.68 17.85
N LEU A 9 18.37 -11.60 18.21
CA LEU A 9 19.01 -10.73 17.23
C LEU A 9 20.11 -11.45 16.45
N ASP A 10 20.98 -12.21 17.12
CA ASP A 10 22.02 -13.00 16.47
C ASP A 10 21.42 -14.09 15.55
N THR A 11 20.31 -14.68 15.94
CA THR A 11 19.55 -15.64 15.13
C THR A 11 18.96 -14.97 13.89
N PHE A 12 18.40 -13.78 14.06
CA PHE A 12 17.87 -12.96 12.96
C PHE A 12 18.97 -12.61 11.95
N LEU A 13 20.11 -12.09 12.41
CA LEU A 13 21.23 -11.71 11.54
C LEU A 13 21.76 -12.92 10.76
N ARG A 14 21.92 -14.07 11.40
CA ARG A 14 22.31 -15.33 10.72
C ARG A 14 21.30 -15.76 9.67
N ASN A 15 20.01 -15.54 9.90
CA ASN A 15 18.97 -15.88 8.94
C ASN A 15 18.96 -14.92 7.74
N VAL A 16 19.17 -13.63 7.97
CA VAL A 16 19.33 -12.63 6.91
C VAL A 16 20.55 -12.95 6.03
N ASP A 17 21.69 -13.32 6.62
CA ASP A 17 22.89 -13.72 5.86
C ASP A 17 22.67 -14.98 5.03
N LYS A 18 21.96 -15.97 5.60
CA LYS A 18 21.59 -17.19 4.86
C LYS A 18 20.69 -16.89 3.66
N ILE A 19 19.76 -15.96 3.79
CA ILE A 19 18.85 -15.55 2.70
C ILE A 19 19.62 -14.77 1.64
N SER A 20 20.50 -13.85 2.05
CA SER A 20 21.36 -13.09 1.14
C SER A 20 22.23 -14.01 0.28
N LYS A 21 22.85 -15.02 0.90
CA LYS A 21 23.64 -16.03 0.18
C LYS A 21 22.81 -16.83 -0.83
N GLN A 22 21.59 -17.23 -0.47
CA GLN A 22 20.70 -17.94 -1.40
C GLN A 22 20.29 -17.07 -2.59
N LEU A 23 20.11 -15.76 -2.37
CA LEU A 23 19.78 -14.81 -3.43
C LEU A 23 20.94 -14.63 -4.42
N GLU A 24 22.18 -14.60 -3.94
CA GLU A 24 23.37 -14.58 -4.80
C GLU A 24 23.52 -15.87 -5.61
N ASP A 25 23.29 -17.04 -5.00
CA ASP A 25 23.32 -18.33 -5.70
C ASP A 25 22.23 -18.41 -6.80
N LEU A 26 21.05 -17.81 -6.58
CA LEU A 26 19.98 -17.69 -7.58
C LEU A 26 20.31 -16.73 -8.72
N ARG A 27 21.19 -15.75 -8.47
CA ARG A 27 21.64 -14.75 -9.46
C ARG A 27 22.89 -15.20 -10.22
N SER A 28 23.47 -16.34 -9.86
CA SER A 28 24.62 -16.92 -10.55
C SER A 28 24.28 -17.24 -12.02
N SER A 29 25.26 -17.06 -12.90
CA SER A 29 25.15 -17.38 -14.33
C SER A 29 25.33 -18.87 -14.64
N ASP A 30 25.62 -19.68 -13.62
CA ASP A 30 25.75 -21.13 -13.72
C ASP A 30 24.40 -21.81 -13.47
N VAL A 31 23.91 -22.54 -14.48
CA VAL A 31 22.59 -23.17 -14.50
C VAL A 31 22.45 -24.25 -13.42
N GLU A 32 23.51 -25.00 -13.13
CA GLU A 32 23.45 -26.06 -12.11
C GLU A 32 23.37 -25.50 -10.69
N VAL A 33 24.08 -24.39 -10.44
CA VAL A 33 24.05 -23.68 -9.16
C VAL A 33 22.68 -23.04 -8.95
N GLN A 34 22.10 -22.47 -10.00
CA GLN A 34 20.78 -21.87 -9.98
C GLN A 34 19.68 -22.91 -9.73
N GLU A 35 19.69 -24.05 -10.44
CA GLU A 35 18.71 -25.13 -10.24
C GLU A 35 18.79 -25.70 -8.82
N LYS A 36 20.00 -25.87 -8.29
CA LYS A 36 20.20 -26.33 -6.90
C LYS A 36 19.72 -25.31 -5.87
N ALA A 37 19.87 -24.01 -6.14
CA ALA A 37 19.35 -22.95 -5.29
C ALA A 37 17.82 -22.90 -5.30
N VAL A 38 17.20 -23.09 -6.47
CA VAL A 38 15.74 -23.20 -6.62
C VAL A 38 15.20 -24.42 -5.85
N ALA A 39 15.79 -25.60 -6.05
CA ALA A 39 15.38 -26.80 -5.33
C ALA A 39 15.49 -26.64 -3.80
N LYS A 40 16.51 -25.93 -3.33
CA LYS A 40 16.71 -25.63 -1.90
C LYS A 40 15.65 -24.67 -1.36
N ALA A 41 15.24 -23.67 -2.15
CA ALA A 41 14.16 -22.76 -1.79
C ALA A 41 12.81 -23.50 -1.71
N ASP A 42 12.54 -24.40 -2.67
CA ASP A 42 11.33 -25.23 -2.68
C ASP A 42 11.25 -26.15 -1.45
N CYS A 43 12.37 -26.77 -1.06
CA CYS A 43 12.44 -27.55 0.18
C CYS A 43 12.17 -26.70 1.43
N TYR A 44 12.65 -25.45 1.47
CA TYR A 44 12.43 -24.56 2.60
C TYR A 44 10.95 -24.14 2.70
N ILE A 45 10.30 -23.87 1.56
CA ILE A 45 8.87 -23.57 1.51
C ILE A 45 8.05 -24.79 1.95
N ALA A 46 8.40 -25.99 1.47
CA ALA A 46 7.75 -27.22 1.87
C ALA A 46 7.88 -27.51 3.38
N ALA A 47 9.03 -27.21 3.99
CA ALA A 47 9.23 -27.38 5.43
C ALA A 47 8.43 -26.38 6.30
N LEU A 48 7.97 -25.26 5.73
CA LEU A 48 7.16 -24.26 6.43
C LEU A 48 5.66 -24.56 6.38
N ASP A 49 5.18 -25.37 5.43
CA ASP A 49 3.76 -25.67 5.23
C ASP A 49 3.14 -26.46 6.39
N GLU A 50 3.96 -27.21 7.15
CA GLU A 50 3.55 -27.92 8.36
C GLU A 50 3.03 -27.00 9.50
N SER A 51 3.31 -25.69 9.44
CA SER A 51 2.83 -24.70 10.42
C SER A 51 1.45 -24.12 10.07
N CYS A 52 1.01 -24.16 8.81
CA CYS A 52 -0.20 -23.48 8.34
C CYS A 52 -1.42 -24.40 8.28
N ARG A 53 -1.74 -25.11 9.37
CA ARG A 53 -2.96 -25.94 9.46
C ARG A 53 -4.20 -25.08 9.69
N THR A 54 -4.81 -24.54 8.63
CA THR A 54 -6.24 -24.17 8.68
C THR A 54 -7.09 -25.43 8.51
N LYS A 55 -7.60 -25.94 9.63
CA LYS A 55 -8.52 -27.08 9.72
C LYS A 55 -9.84 -26.74 9.01
N VAL A 56 -10.04 -27.22 7.78
CA VAL A 56 -11.38 -27.33 7.19
C VAL A 56 -11.90 -28.75 7.46
N ASN A 57 -13.11 -28.84 7.99
CA ASN A 57 -13.71 -30.10 8.45
C ASN A 57 -13.84 -31.11 7.30
N LYS A 58 -13.33 -32.32 7.56
CA LYS A 58 -13.29 -33.48 6.68
C LYS A 58 -14.65 -34.18 6.67
N THR A 59 -15.37 -34.20 5.55
CA THR A 59 -16.54 -35.08 5.38
C THR A 59 -16.08 -36.48 4.96
N THR A 60 -16.44 -37.43 5.81
CA THR A 60 -16.23 -38.87 5.72
C THR A 60 -17.02 -39.48 4.57
N VAL A 61 -16.37 -40.12 3.60
CA VAL A 61 -16.97 -41.21 2.82
C VAL A 61 -15.96 -42.34 2.60
N ASN A 62 -16.19 -43.41 3.37
CA ASN A 62 -16.04 -44.84 3.10
C ASN A 62 -14.72 -45.44 2.55
N THR A 63 -14.14 -46.25 3.42
CA THR A 63 -13.14 -47.33 3.38
C THR A 63 -13.21 -48.36 2.22
N ASN A 64 -12.17 -48.43 1.36
CA ASN A 64 -11.19 -49.55 1.24
C ASN A 64 -10.42 -49.57 -0.13
N PRO A 65 -9.10 -49.92 -0.17
CA PRO A 65 -8.21 -49.87 -1.36
C PRO A 65 -7.92 -51.28 -1.97
N PRO A 66 -7.39 -51.46 -3.23
CA PRO A 66 -5.93 -51.38 -3.51
C PRO A 66 -5.46 -51.01 -4.96
N VAL A 67 -4.35 -50.24 -5.01
CA VAL A 67 -3.18 -50.29 -5.95
C VAL A 67 -3.25 -49.69 -7.38
N GLN A 68 -2.76 -48.43 -7.49
CA GLN A 68 -1.81 -47.80 -8.45
C GLN A 68 -2.10 -47.68 -9.97
N PRO A 69 -1.42 -46.78 -10.75
CA PRO A 69 -0.57 -45.62 -10.43
C PRO A 69 -0.94 -44.30 -11.17
N SER A 70 -0.40 -43.17 -10.68
CA SER A 70 -0.28 -41.87 -11.39
C SER A 70 -1.56 -41.04 -11.62
N LEU A 71 -2.07 -40.41 -10.56
CA LEU A 71 -2.93 -39.22 -10.70
C LEU A 71 -2.21 -37.99 -10.14
N VAL A 72 -1.56 -37.29 -11.07
CA VAL A 72 -1.42 -35.84 -11.05
C VAL A 72 -2.75 -35.24 -10.60
N LYS A 73 -2.79 -34.48 -9.50
CA LYS A 73 -3.76 -33.39 -9.19
C LYS A 73 -3.68 -32.99 -7.71
N HIS A 74 -2.72 -32.12 -7.39
CA HIS A 74 -2.99 -30.88 -6.65
C HIS A 74 -1.76 -29.96 -6.70
N ALA A 75 -1.28 -29.69 -7.92
CA ALA A 75 -0.76 -28.36 -8.16
C ALA A 75 -1.99 -27.45 -8.10
N GLN A 76 -2.13 -26.67 -7.02
CA GLN A 76 -3.00 -25.49 -7.06
C GLN A 76 -2.49 -24.65 -8.22
N LYS A 77 -3.17 -24.76 -9.36
CA LYS A 77 -2.95 -23.89 -10.52
C LYS A 77 -3.37 -22.51 -10.06
N VAL A 78 -2.43 -21.77 -9.46
CA VAL A 78 -2.55 -20.34 -9.27
C VAL A 78 -2.88 -19.77 -10.63
N ASN A 79 -4.11 -19.30 -10.76
CA ASN A 79 -4.58 -18.63 -11.95
C ASN A 79 -3.57 -17.50 -12.22
N SER A 80 -2.98 -17.46 -13.42
CA SER A 80 -2.04 -16.40 -13.82
C SER A 80 -2.64 -15.01 -13.63
N ALA A 81 -3.96 -14.86 -13.73
CA ALA A 81 -4.69 -13.64 -13.40
C ALA A 81 -4.70 -13.31 -11.90
N GLN A 82 -4.70 -14.30 -11.00
CA GLN A 82 -4.60 -14.10 -9.54
C GLN A 82 -3.19 -13.64 -9.15
N LEU A 83 -2.16 -14.20 -9.79
CA LEU A 83 -0.76 -13.80 -9.57
C LEU A 83 -0.51 -12.38 -10.09
N TYR A 84 -1.03 -12.07 -11.29
CA TYR A 84 -1.01 -10.72 -11.86
C TYR A 84 -1.81 -9.73 -11.00
N SER A 85 -3.00 -10.10 -10.52
CA SER A 85 -3.80 -9.22 -9.65
C SER A 85 -3.11 -8.96 -8.31
N CYS A 86 -2.39 -9.94 -7.76
CA CYS A 86 -1.60 -9.78 -6.55
C CYS A 86 -0.40 -8.84 -6.78
N PHE A 87 0.31 -8.98 -7.89
CA PHE A 87 1.42 -8.08 -8.22
C PHE A 87 0.94 -6.63 -8.44
N LEU A 88 -0.20 -6.48 -9.14
CA LEU A 88 -0.87 -5.20 -9.28
C LEU A 88 -1.37 -4.64 -7.94
N SER A 89 -1.87 -5.48 -7.04
CA SER A 89 -2.33 -5.02 -5.73
C SER A 89 -1.15 -4.50 -4.90
N VAL A 90 0.00 -5.18 -4.88
CA VAL A 90 1.21 -4.71 -4.20
C VAL A 90 1.68 -3.37 -4.76
N SER A 91 1.73 -3.24 -6.10
CA SER A 91 2.13 -1.99 -6.77
C SER A 91 1.15 -0.84 -6.52
N LYS A 92 -0.17 -1.14 -6.47
CA LYS A 92 -1.21 -0.17 -6.13
C LYS A 92 -1.12 0.24 -4.66
N MET A 93 -0.82 -0.67 -3.73
CA MET A 93 -0.71 -0.36 -2.30
C MET A 93 0.39 0.67 -2.02
N ALA A 94 1.52 0.61 -2.74
CA ALA A 94 2.57 1.62 -2.60
C ALA A 94 2.11 3.01 -3.04
N LYS A 95 1.38 3.09 -4.17
CA LYS A 95 0.79 4.36 -4.67
C LYS A 95 -0.29 4.89 -3.75
N VAL A 96 -1.14 4.00 -3.23
CA VAL A 96 -2.15 4.33 -2.21
C VAL A 96 -1.47 4.94 -0.99
N LYS A 97 -0.45 4.29 -0.42
CA LYS A 97 0.28 4.83 0.74
C LYS A 97 0.84 6.24 0.50
N LYS A 98 1.43 6.49 -0.67
CA LYS A 98 1.93 7.81 -1.06
C LYS A 98 0.80 8.84 -1.16
N ALA A 99 -0.30 8.49 -1.83
CA ALA A 99 -1.47 9.36 -1.98
C ALA A 99 -2.14 9.66 -0.62
N THR A 100 -2.21 8.68 0.29
CA THR A 100 -2.74 8.89 1.64
C THR A 100 -1.87 9.84 2.44
N ALA A 101 -0.54 9.71 2.37
CA ALA A 101 0.38 10.61 3.04
C ALA A 101 0.25 12.06 2.52
N LEU A 102 0.09 12.25 1.22
CA LEU A 102 -0.16 13.57 0.62
C LEU A 102 -1.51 14.14 1.04
N LYS A 103 -2.55 13.31 1.10
CA LYS A 103 -3.88 13.69 1.62
C LYS A 103 -3.77 14.16 3.07
N ASP A 104 -3.05 13.44 3.94
CA ASP A 104 -2.93 13.80 5.35
C ASP A 104 -2.16 15.13 5.53
N LYS A 105 -1.10 15.37 4.74
CA LYS A 105 -0.40 16.68 4.70
C LYS A 105 -1.31 17.82 4.22
N GLY A 106 -2.13 17.57 3.20
CA GLY A 106 -3.12 18.55 2.73
C GLY A 106 -4.18 18.87 3.79
N ASN A 107 -4.59 17.87 4.59
CA ASN A 107 -5.52 18.06 5.70
C ASN A 107 -4.89 18.90 6.84
N GLU A 108 -3.60 18.69 7.12
CA GLU A 108 -2.83 19.48 8.10
C GLU A 108 -2.74 20.95 7.67
N ALA A 109 -2.32 21.23 6.44
CA ALA A 109 -2.30 22.59 5.89
C ALA A 109 -3.70 23.24 5.87
N TYR A 110 -4.74 22.45 5.59
CA TYR A 110 -6.13 22.91 5.66
C TYR A 110 -6.54 23.30 7.10
N ALA A 111 -6.09 22.56 8.11
CA ALA A 111 -6.37 22.87 9.52
C ALA A 111 -5.61 24.14 9.98
N GLU A 112 -4.43 24.39 9.43
CA GLU A 112 -3.67 25.63 9.65
C GLU A 112 -4.25 26.85 8.92
N GLY A 113 -5.19 26.64 7.98
CA GLY A 113 -5.80 27.69 7.17
C GLY A 113 -5.02 28.06 5.91
N ASP A 114 -3.95 27.33 5.58
CA ASP A 114 -3.23 27.47 4.31
C ASP A 114 -3.90 26.64 3.21
N TYR A 115 -4.94 27.26 2.64
CA TYR A 115 -5.74 26.67 1.57
C TYR A 115 -4.96 26.50 0.25
N GLU A 116 -4.00 27.38 -0.05
CA GLU A 116 -3.22 27.28 -1.29
C GLU A 116 -2.30 26.06 -1.26
N THR A 117 -1.61 25.85 -0.15
CA THR A 117 -0.73 24.70 0.04
C THR A 117 -1.52 23.40 0.13
N ALA A 118 -2.69 23.40 0.78
CA ALA A 118 -3.59 22.24 0.80
C ALA A 118 -4.01 21.79 -0.62
N VAL A 119 -4.37 22.73 -1.51
CA VAL A 119 -4.75 22.40 -2.90
C VAL A 119 -3.58 21.80 -3.68
N LYS A 120 -2.34 22.26 -3.45
CA LYS A 120 -1.13 21.67 -4.07
C LYS A 120 -0.96 20.22 -3.65
N PHE A 121 -0.99 19.93 -2.35
CA PHE A 121 -0.85 18.57 -1.83
C PHE A 121 -1.95 17.63 -2.33
N TYR A 122 -3.21 18.09 -2.41
CA TYR A 122 -4.28 17.27 -2.98
C TYR A 122 -4.10 17.03 -4.48
N SER A 123 -3.57 18.00 -5.23
CA SER A 123 -3.30 17.86 -6.66
C SER A 123 -2.14 16.90 -6.93
N GLU A 124 -1.09 16.94 -6.12
CA GLU A 124 0.01 15.97 -6.14
C GLU A 124 -0.48 14.55 -5.80
N GLY A 125 -1.36 14.42 -4.79
CA GLY A 125 -1.96 13.13 -4.45
C GLY A 125 -2.77 12.53 -5.60
N LEU A 126 -3.49 13.38 -6.35
CA LEU A 126 -4.25 12.97 -7.54
C LEU A 126 -3.35 12.59 -8.72
N ALA A 127 -2.16 13.20 -8.83
CA ALA A 127 -1.18 12.82 -9.84
C ALA A 127 -0.61 11.41 -9.59
N GLU A 128 -0.41 11.05 -8.32
CA GLU A 128 0.03 9.71 -7.91
C GLU A 128 -1.08 8.65 -8.03
N LEU A 129 -2.29 8.98 -7.56
CA LEU A 129 -3.44 8.07 -7.59
C LEU A 129 -4.73 8.81 -7.96
N LYS A 130 -5.06 8.78 -9.26
CA LYS A 130 -6.29 9.38 -9.82
C LYS A 130 -7.59 8.76 -9.30
N ASP A 131 -7.53 7.56 -8.73
CA ASP A 131 -8.72 6.80 -8.30
C ASP A 131 -9.17 7.12 -6.86
N MET A 132 -8.49 8.05 -6.17
CA MET A 132 -8.78 8.35 -4.77
C MET A 132 -9.88 9.41 -4.63
N GLN A 133 -11.13 8.96 -4.49
CA GLN A 133 -12.30 9.83 -4.30
C GLN A 133 -12.16 10.89 -3.19
N PRO A 134 -11.60 10.60 -1.99
CA PRO A 134 -11.43 11.60 -0.94
C PRO A 134 -10.64 12.85 -1.35
N LEU A 135 -9.64 12.71 -2.23
CA LEU A 135 -8.82 13.85 -2.68
C LEU A 135 -9.64 14.84 -3.51
N TYR A 136 -10.55 14.36 -4.34
CA TYR A 136 -11.43 15.22 -5.13
C TYR A 136 -12.39 16.02 -4.25
N THR A 137 -13.00 15.35 -3.26
CA THR A 137 -13.92 16.01 -2.31
C THR A 137 -13.18 17.08 -1.50
N ASN A 138 -12.01 16.75 -0.96
CA ASN A 138 -11.24 17.70 -0.15
C ASN A 138 -10.77 18.90 -0.99
N ARG A 139 -10.30 18.67 -2.22
CA ARG A 139 -9.91 19.76 -3.13
C ARG A 139 -11.08 20.68 -3.47
N ALA A 140 -12.26 20.12 -3.74
CA ALA A 140 -13.46 20.91 -4.00
C ALA A 140 -13.84 21.74 -2.77
N GLN A 141 -13.76 21.17 -1.57
CA GLN A 141 -14.03 21.87 -0.33
C GLN A 141 -13.10 23.08 -0.14
N VAL A 142 -11.79 22.92 -0.37
CA VAL A 142 -10.84 24.04 -0.25
C VAL A 142 -11.15 25.16 -1.24
N ASN A 143 -11.45 24.81 -2.49
CA ASN A 143 -11.82 25.80 -3.50
C ASN A 143 -13.10 26.55 -3.14
N ASN A 144 -14.10 25.85 -2.60
CA ASN A 144 -15.33 26.49 -2.12
C ASN A 144 -15.06 27.46 -0.95
N PHE A 145 -14.21 27.06 0.00
CA PHE A 145 -13.83 27.91 1.12
C PHE A 145 -13.06 29.16 0.68
N SER A 146 -12.10 29.00 -0.24
CA SER A 146 -11.33 30.10 -0.81
C SER A 146 -12.24 31.12 -1.52
N LEU A 147 -13.14 30.66 -2.39
CA LEU A 147 -14.09 31.51 -3.11
C LEU A 147 -15.05 32.24 -2.16
N GLY A 148 -15.56 31.54 -1.13
CA GLY A 148 -16.43 32.12 -0.11
C GLY A 148 -15.78 33.26 0.66
N PHE A 149 -14.49 33.11 1.01
CA PHE A 149 -13.74 34.16 1.70
C PHE A 149 -13.52 35.40 0.83
N THR A 150 -13.15 35.22 -0.44
CA THR A 150 -13.04 36.34 -1.39
C THR A 150 -14.36 37.03 -1.66
N ALA A 151 -15.47 36.29 -1.75
CA ALA A 151 -16.79 36.88 -1.95
C ALA A 151 -17.21 37.75 -0.75
N PHE A 152 -16.95 37.28 0.48
CA PHE A 152 -17.22 38.05 1.70
C PHE A 152 -16.37 39.32 1.81
N PHE A 153 -15.07 39.24 1.50
CA PHE A 153 -14.21 40.43 1.51
C PHE A 153 -14.58 41.44 0.40
N CYS A 154 -14.94 40.94 -0.78
CA CYS A 154 -15.37 41.79 -1.90
C CYS A 154 -16.65 42.57 -1.58
N THR A 155 -17.64 41.95 -0.94
CA THR A 155 -18.88 42.64 -0.55
C THR A 155 -18.63 43.72 0.50
N LYS A 156 -17.83 43.43 1.52
CA LYS A 156 -17.42 44.44 2.53
C LYS A 156 -16.62 45.59 1.93
N SER A 157 -15.72 45.32 0.99
CA SER A 157 -14.97 46.35 0.28
C SER A 157 -15.90 47.29 -0.51
N LYS A 158 -16.89 46.76 -1.23
CA LYS A 158 -17.88 47.57 -1.95
C LYS A 158 -18.72 48.43 -1.01
N GLU A 159 -19.09 47.91 0.15
CA GLU A 159 -19.91 48.62 1.12
C GLU A 159 -19.15 49.76 1.83
N THR A 160 -17.85 49.57 2.12
CA THR A 160 -17.00 50.64 2.66
C THR A 160 -16.68 51.71 1.63
N ASN A 161 -16.54 51.35 0.34
CA ASN A 161 -16.34 52.30 -0.74
C ASN A 161 -17.59 53.18 -0.96
N LYS A 162 -18.79 52.58 -0.92
CA LYS A 162 -20.07 53.31 -0.99
C LYS A 162 -20.24 54.33 0.14
N LYS A 163 -19.81 54.00 1.38
CA LYS A 163 -19.85 54.94 2.51
C LYS A 163 -18.89 56.13 2.35
N ARG A 164 -17.72 55.94 1.72
CA ARG A 164 -16.76 57.02 1.44
C ARG A 164 -17.21 57.97 0.33
N GLN A 165 -17.91 57.46 -0.69
CA GLN A 165 -18.47 58.33 -1.74
C GLN A 165 -19.59 59.25 -1.22
N TYR A 166 -20.43 58.78 -0.29
CA TYR A 166 -21.51 59.61 0.27
C TYR A 166 -21.03 60.69 1.27
N SER A 167 -19.85 60.53 1.88
CA SER A 167 -19.29 61.52 2.81
C SER A 167 -18.42 62.60 2.14
N SER A 168 -18.18 62.49 0.84
CA SER A 168 -17.32 63.43 0.08
C SER A 168 -18.12 64.36 -0.84
N THR A 169 -19.44 64.20 -0.91
CA THR A 169 -20.36 65.04 -1.68
C THR A 169 -21.28 65.90 -0.79
N SER A 170 -20.94 66.06 0.49
CA SER A 170 -21.72 66.86 1.45
C SER A 170 -20.89 67.97 2.08
#